data_AF-A0A7C2C582-F1
#
_entry.id   AF-A0A7C2C582-F1
#
_cell.length_a   1.000
_cell.length_b   1.000
_cell.length_c   1.000
_cell.angle_alpha   90.00
_cell.angle_beta   90.00
_cell.angle_gamma   90.00
#
_symmetry.space_group_name_H-M   'P 1'
#
loop_
_entity.id
_entity.type
_entity.pdbx_description
1 polymer ?
#
loop_
_entity_poly.entity_id
_entity_poly.type
_entity_poly.pdbx_seq_one_letter_code
_entity_poly.pdbx_strand_id
1 'polypeptide(L)' 'AAEAAGPERLLFGTDFPLINYGRMFSYLGQAGLSPTDGAAWVRAFFGENAQNLLGLKGEG' A
#
# COMPACT_ATOMS: atom_id res chain seq x y z
N ALA A 1 -21.23 -11.40 10.55
CA ALA A 1 -20.46 -10.16 10.30
C ALA A 1 -19.41 -10.48 9.25
N ALA A 2 -19.15 -9.61 8.28
CA ALA A 2 -18.06 -9.81 7.33
C ALA A 2 -16.74 -9.67 8.10
N GLU A 3 -15.93 -10.72 8.10
CA GLU A 3 -14.60 -10.72 8.69
C GLU A 3 -13.75 -9.69 7.94
N ALA A 4 -13.13 -8.74 8.66
CA ALA A 4 -12.30 -7.73 8.04
C ALA A 4 -11.13 -8.42 7.31
N ALA A 5 -10.87 -8.03 6.07
CA ALA A 5 -9.73 -8.55 5.33
C ALA A 5 -8.43 -8.22 6.08
N GLY A 6 -7.59 -9.24 6.28
CA GLY A 6 -6.27 -9.05 6.87
C GLY A 6 -5.37 -8.17 6.00
N PRO A 7 -4.33 -7.56 6.58
CA PRO A 7 -3.43 -6.65 5.87
C PRO A 7 -2.74 -7.29 4.66
N GLU A 8 -2.58 -8.62 4.63
CA GLU A 8 -2.03 -9.39 3.51
C GLU A 8 -2.92 -9.41 2.26
N ARG A 9 -4.18 -8.98 2.39
CA ARG A 9 -5.15 -8.91 1.28
C ARG A 9 -5.40 -7.48 0.79
N LEU A 10 -4.71 -6.50 1.36
CA LEU A 10 -4.83 -5.09 0.96
C LEU A 10 -3.77 -4.74 -0.08
N LEU A 11 -4.17 -4.00 -1.11
CA LEU A 11 -3.29 -3.47 -2.15
C LEU A 11 -3.43 -1.95 -2.18
N PHE A 12 -2.30 -1.25 -2.18
CA PHE A 12 -2.29 0.20 -2.37
C PHE A 12 -2.48 0.57 -3.84
N GLY A 13 -3.46 1.44 -4.11
CA GLY A 13 -3.76 1.98 -5.43
C GLY A 13 -3.98 3.49 -5.36
N THR A 14 -3.56 4.21 -6.39
CA THR A 14 -3.65 5.67 -6.44
C THR A 14 -4.77 6.18 -7.34
N ASP A 15 -5.46 5.30 -8.07
CA ASP A 15 -6.45 5.67 -9.09
C ASP A 15 -5.95 6.74 -10.07
N PHE A 16 -4.65 6.75 -10.39
CA PHE A 16 -4.11 7.68 -11.37
C PHE A 16 -4.75 7.44 -12.76
N PRO A 17 -5.14 8.48 -13.51
CA PRO A 17 -4.93 9.91 -13.25
C PRO A 17 -6.05 10.63 -12.48
N LEU A 18 -7.06 9.92 -11.95
CA LEU A 18 -8.21 10.51 -11.25
C LEU A 18 -7.80 11.21 -9.95
N ILE A 19 -6.81 10.66 -9.24
CA ILE A 19 -6.24 11.27 -8.03
C ILE A 19 -4.80 11.70 -8.29
N ASN A 20 -4.48 12.93 -7.88
CA ASN A 20 -3.12 13.47 -7.95
C ASN A 20 -2.22 12.83 -6.88
N TYR A 21 -1.03 12.36 -7.29
CA TYR A 21 -0.05 11.73 -6.38
C TYR A 21 0.33 12.60 -5.18
N GLY A 22 0.63 13.89 -5.40
CA GLY A 22 1.02 14.80 -4.32
C GLY A 22 -0.08 14.95 -3.28
N ARG A 23 -1.35 15.03 -3.71
CA ARG A 23 -2.50 15.06 -2.80
C ARG A 23 -2.65 13.75 -2.03
N MET A 24 -2.52 12.61 -2.70
CA MET A 24 -2.62 11.29 -2.08
C MET A 24 -1.57 11.10 -0.99
N PHE A 25 -0.29 11.33 -1.32
CA PHE A 25 0.79 11.16 -0.33
C PHE A 25 0.74 12.19 0.80
N SER A 26 0.26 13.40 0.54
CA SER A 26 0.02 14.38 1.61
C SER A 26 -1.07 13.90 2.57
N TYR A 27 -2.17 13.34 2.06
CA TYR A 27 -3.23 12.76 2.88
C TYR A 27 -2.75 11.57 3.71
N LEU A 28 -2.00 10.65 3.11
CA LEU A 28 -1.41 9.51 3.81
C LEU A 28 -0.47 9.97 4.93
N GLY A 29 0.41 10.95 4.65
CA GLY A 29 1.30 11.52 5.67
C GLY A 29 0.53 12.13 6.85
N GLN A 30 -0.57 12.84 6.60
CA GLN A 30 -1.44 13.39 7.66
C GLN A 30 -2.13 12.29 8.49
N ALA A 31 -2.39 11.13 7.90
CA ALA A 31 -2.93 9.96 8.58
C ALA A 31 -1.88 9.13 9.33
N GLY A 32 -0.60 9.54 9.31
CA GLY A 32 0.50 8.79 9.92
C GLY A 32 0.90 7.54 9.14
N LEU A 33 0.67 7.52 7.82
CA LEU A 33 1.05 6.45 6.91
C LEU A 33 2.17 6.93 5.99
N SER A 34 3.38 6.41 6.18
CA SER A 34 4.48 6.63 5.22
C SER A 34 4.88 5.32 4.54
N PRO A 35 5.07 5.32 3.20
CA PRO A 35 5.70 4.19 2.50
C PRO A 35 7.11 3.86 3.00
N THR A 36 7.76 4.80 3.69
CA THR A 36 9.10 4.62 4.26
C THR A 36 9.08 4.09 5.69
N ASP A 37 7.92 3.85 6.30
CA ASP A 37 7.85 3.26 7.63
C ASP A 37 8.32 1.81 7.61
N GLY A 38 9.17 1.45 8.58
CA GLY A 38 9.77 0.12 8.67
C GLY A 38 8.84 -1.00 9.16
N ALA A 39 7.55 -0.72 9.38
CA ALA A 39 6.61 -1.72 9.85
C ALA A 39 6.27 -2.75 8.74
N ALA A 40 6.23 -4.03 9.10
CA ALA A 40 6.03 -5.11 8.12
C ALA A 40 4.70 -4.98 7.34
N TRP A 41 3.62 -4.59 8.01
CA TRP A 41 2.32 -4.42 7.37
C TRP A 41 2.29 -3.22 6.41
N VAL A 42 3.11 -2.19 6.64
CA VAL A 42 3.22 -1.02 5.75
C VAL A 42 3.89 -1.44 4.44
N ARG A 43 5.00 -2.18 4.52
CA ARG A 43 5.66 -2.72 3.31
C ARG A 43 4.73 -3.65 2.54
N ALA A 44 4.00 -4.52 3.25
CA ALA A 44 3.00 -5.39 2.66
C ALA A 44 1.92 -4.60 1.90
N PHE A 45 1.33 -3.60 2.55
CA PHE A 45 0.29 -2.74 1.98
C PHE A 45 0.76 -1.96 0.73
N PHE A 46 1.94 -1.32 0.80
CA PHE A 46 2.44 -0.47 -0.27
C PHE A 46 3.07 -1.23 -1.45
N GLY A 47 3.49 -2.48 -1.28
CA GLY A 47 4.22 -3.16 -2.34
C GLY A 47 4.25 -4.69 -2.28
N GLU A 48 4.60 -5.29 -1.14
CA GLU A 48 4.91 -6.74 -1.13
C GLU A 48 3.68 -7.60 -1.51
N ASN A 49 2.47 -7.20 -1.09
CA ASN A 49 1.24 -7.92 -1.47
C ASN A 49 0.99 -7.88 -2.99
N ALA A 50 1.22 -6.72 -3.63
CA ALA A 50 1.07 -6.58 -5.07
C ALA A 50 2.15 -7.37 -5.83
N GLN A 51 3.39 -7.34 -5.35
CA GLN A 51 4.49 -8.12 -5.91
C GLN A 51 4.19 -9.62 -5.87
N ASN A 52 3.72 -10.12 -4.72
CA ASN A 52 3.33 -11.52 -4.54
C ASN A 52 2.17 -11.90 -5.46
N LEU A 53 1.13 -11.06 -5.54
CA LEU A 53 -0.02 -11.30 -6.41
C LEU A 53 0.36 -11.36 -7.89
N LEU A 54 1.29 -10.50 -8.32
CA LEU A 54 1.74 -10.40 -9.71
C LEU A 54 2.90 -11.34 -10.04
N GLY A 55 3.42 -12.10 -9.07
CA GLY A 55 4.58 -12.98 -9.25
C GLY A 55 5.89 -12.23 -9.55
N LEU A 56 5.98 -10.96 -9.16
CA LEU A 56 7.18 -10.15 -9.33
C LEU A 56 8.18 -10.55 -8.24
N LYS A 57 9.23 -11.30 -8.61
CA LYS A 57 10.36 -11.54 -7.71
C LYS A 57 11.08 -10.22 -7.48
N GLY A 58 11.05 -9.71 -6.25
CA GLY A 58 11.85 -8.57 -5.86
C GLY A 58 13.33 -8.90 -6.00
N GLU A 59 14.02 -8.31 -6.95
CA GLU A 59 15.44 -7.97 -6.77
C GLU A 59 15.44 -6.73 -5.88
N GLY A 60 15.49 -6.94 -4.57
CA GLY A 60 15.56 -5.90 -3.54
C GLY A 60 16.66 -6.22 -2.54
#